data_AF-A0A932N3Y5-F1
#
_entry.id   AF-A0A932N3Y5-F1
#
_cell.length_a   1.000
_cell.length_b   1.000
_cell.length_c   1.000
_cell.angle_alpha   90.00
_cell.angle_beta   90.00
_cell.angle_gamma   90.00
#
_symmetry.space_group_name_H-M   'P 1'
#
loop_
_entity.id
_entity.type
_entity.pdbx_description
1 polymer ?
#
loop_
_entity_poly.entity_id
_entity_poly.type
_entity_poly.pdbx_seq_one_letter_code
_entity_poly.pdbx_strand_id
1 'polypeptide(L)'
;MDRELLTFWKVLRDRPADLARACTLTPHSRVDFTAAVSGSRALGDVDEVEVARRVWLRLNHSQVGTARMRPQWQSASAHRKMASGLGAAVDQMADAAARIKSVSLESAHPVELIGAIERQLGVCIYLDLRTDVFGAQGASLIQRARVEPIEVLRAVAKAKAAVVIRAERDTVAASPVRGWTYTSVGEPREGSAVHLWSNRVLSMQEHLFDLRDCGGSAP
;
A
#
# COMPACT_ATOMS: atom_id res chain seq x y z
N MET A 1 6.00 -6.07 10.76
CA MET A 1 5.48 -4.80 10.22
C MET A 1 5.44 -3.75 11.33
N ASP A 2 5.37 -2.47 10.96
CA ASP A 2 5.45 -1.33 11.87
C ASP A 2 4.18 -1.15 12.70
N ARG A 3 4.29 -1.19 14.04
CA ARG A 3 3.15 -1.00 14.96
C ARG A 3 2.47 0.35 14.75
N GLU A 4 3.22 1.39 14.39
CA GLU A 4 2.64 2.73 14.18
C GLU A 4 1.74 2.78 12.94
N LEU A 5 2.11 2.07 11.88
CA LEU A 5 1.30 2.00 10.66
C LEU A 5 -0.01 1.23 10.91
N LEU A 6 0.04 0.14 11.68
CA LEU A 6 -1.18 -0.54 12.12
C LEU A 6 -2.07 0.39 12.93
N THR A 7 -1.49 1.11 13.90
CA THR A 7 -2.24 2.06 14.71
C THR A 7 -2.88 3.15 13.83
N PHE A 8 -2.17 3.66 12.82
CA PHE A 8 -2.73 4.61 11.87
C PHE A 8 -3.97 4.07 11.15
N TRP A 9 -3.89 2.88 10.55
CA TRP A 9 -5.03 2.29 9.84
C TRP A 9 -6.19 1.94 10.77
N LYS A 10 -5.90 1.44 11.98
CA LYS A 10 -6.90 1.17 13.01
C LYS A 10 -7.63 2.44 13.42
N VAL A 11 -6.89 3.50 13.74
CA VAL A 11 -7.47 4.80 14.13
C VAL A 11 -8.25 5.43 12.99
N LEU A 12 -7.73 5.39 11.75
CA LEU A 12 -8.48 5.88 10.58
C LEU A 12 -9.82 5.15 10.42
N ARG A 13 -9.85 3.83 10.59
CA ARG A 13 -11.07 3.01 10.48
C ARG A 13 -12.07 3.25 11.61
N ASP A 14 -11.57 3.38 12.84
CA ASP A 14 -12.40 3.32 14.05
C ASP A 14 -12.71 4.71 14.65
N ARG A 15 -11.82 5.69 14.46
CA ARG A 15 -11.92 7.07 14.97
C ARG A 15 -11.54 8.13 13.90
N PRO A 16 -12.14 8.11 12.68
CA PRO A 16 -11.75 9.01 11.60
C PRO A 16 -11.91 10.50 11.94
N ALA A 17 -12.96 10.88 12.67
CA ALA A 17 -13.20 12.27 13.05
C ALA A 17 -12.13 12.83 14.01
N ASP A 18 -11.69 12.02 14.98
CA ASP A 18 -10.64 12.42 15.92
C ASP A 18 -9.31 12.60 15.19
N LEU A 19 -8.98 11.68 14.29
CA LEU A 19 -7.77 11.76 13.47
C LEU A 19 -7.79 12.97 12.54
N ALA A 20 -8.91 13.19 11.85
CA ALA A 20 -9.09 14.34 10.97
C ALA A 20 -8.90 15.65 11.74
N ARG A 21 -9.57 15.81 12.89
CA ARG A 21 -9.42 16.99 13.75
C ARG A 21 -7.96 17.20 14.19
N ALA A 22 -7.28 16.13 14.60
CA ALA A 22 -5.89 16.21 15.03
C ALA A 22 -4.95 16.62 13.88
N CYS A 23 -5.18 16.11 12.67
CA CYS A 23 -4.43 16.49 11.47
C CYS A 23 -4.72 17.93 11.03
N THR A 24 -5.98 18.38 11.03
CA THR A 24 -6.37 19.77 10.70
C THR A 24 -5.71 20.79 11.62
N LEU A 25 -5.59 20.47 12.92
CA LEU A 25 -4.97 21.35 13.91
C LEU A 25 -3.44 21.26 13.93
N THR A 26 -2.82 20.43 13.10
CA THR A 26 -1.36 20.28 13.06
C THR A 26 -0.72 21.36 12.18
N PRO A 27 0.13 22.24 12.74
CA PRO A 27 0.80 23.26 11.95
C PRO A 27 1.95 22.67 11.12
N HIS A 28 2.39 23.42 10.10
CA HIS A 28 3.64 23.13 9.40
C HIS A 28 4.85 23.53 10.28
N SER A 29 5.20 22.65 11.22
CA SER A 29 6.22 22.87 12.23
C SER A 29 7.37 21.87 12.10
N ARG A 30 8.59 22.38 12.01
CA ARG A 30 9.80 21.54 11.99
C ARG A 30 9.98 20.81 13.32
N VAL A 31 9.65 21.46 14.44
CA VAL A 31 9.75 20.87 15.78
C VAL A 31 8.82 19.66 15.89
N ASP A 32 7.57 19.79 15.46
CA ASP A 32 6.59 18.70 15.50
C ASP A 32 6.99 17.55 14.58
N PHE A 33 7.53 17.86 13.39
CA PHE A 33 8.05 16.85 12.48
C PHE A 33 9.24 16.10 13.08
N THR A 34 10.22 16.81 13.63
CA THR A 34 11.37 16.17 14.29
C THR A 34 10.91 15.29 15.45
N ALA A 35 9.95 15.74 16.28
CA ALA A 35 9.38 14.94 17.35
C ALA A 35 8.68 13.66 16.82
N ALA A 36 7.94 13.77 15.71
CA ALA A 36 7.29 12.63 15.06
C ALA A 36 8.31 11.62 14.47
N VAL A 37 9.45 12.10 13.96
CA VAL A 37 10.51 11.26 13.36
C VAL A 37 11.39 10.60 14.41
N SER A 38 11.77 11.33 15.45
CA SER A 38 12.67 10.82 16.50
C SER A 38 12.07 9.66 17.29
N GLY A 39 10.76 9.43 17.16
CA GLY A 39 10.03 8.42 17.90
C GLY A 39 9.97 8.85 19.37
N SER A 40 8.77 9.00 19.90
CA SER A 40 8.65 9.04 21.36
C SER A 40 9.06 7.67 21.89
N ARG A 41 10.31 7.56 22.33
CA ARG A 41 10.77 6.54 23.29
C ARG A 41 10.11 6.73 24.67
N ALA A 42 9.17 7.67 24.84
CA ALA A 42 8.38 7.74 26.06
C ALA A 42 7.45 6.52 26.10
N LEU A 43 7.88 5.53 26.87
CA LEU A 43 7.15 4.38 27.39
C LEU A 43 6.01 4.86 28.31
N GLY A 44 5.06 5.60 27.74
CA GLY A 44 3.82 6.00 28.39
C GLY A 44 2.65 5.68 27.48
N ASP A 45 1.45 5.73 28.03
CA ASP A 45 0.17 5.52 27.34
C ASP A 45 -0.07 6.66 26.32
N VAL A 46 0.69 6.66 25.23
CA VAL A 46 0.54 7.64 24.14
C VAL A 46 -0.76 7.31 23.43
N ASP A 47 -1.68 8.28 23.41
CA ASP A 47 -2.96 8.18 22.70
C ASP A 47 -2.75 7.68 21.27
N GLU A 48 -3.52 6.66 20.87
CA GLU A 48 -3.45 6.06 19.54
C GLU A 48 -3.67 7.11 18.43
N VAL A 49 -4.49 8.14 18.68
CA VAL A 49 -4.69 9.24 17.73
C VAL A 49 -3.43 10.05 17.52
N GLU A 50 -2.64 10.30 18.56
CA GLU A 50 -1.34 10.99 18.42
C GLU A 50 -0.34 10.13 17.63
N VAL A 51 -0.32 8.82 17.85
CA VAL A 51 0.51 7.88 17.07
C VAL A 51 0.11 7.94 15.59
N ALA A 52 -1.18 7.87 15.28
CA ALA A 52 -1.70 7.97 13.92
C ALA A 52 -1.38 9.33 13.28
N ARG A 53 -1.58 10.43 14.01
CA ARG A 53 -1.26 11.79 13.54
C ARG A 53 0.22 11.93 13.19
N ARG A 54 1.13 11.33 13.97
CA ARG A 54 2.58 11.32 13.66
C ARG A 54 2.91 10.54 12.39
N VAL A 55 2.22 9.43 12.11
CA VAL A 55 2.35 8.73 10.81
C VAL A 55 1.94 9.68 9.69
N TRP A 56 0.76 10.28 9.78
CA TRP A 56 0.28 11.25 8.79
C TRP A 56 1.24 12.42 8.59
N LEU A 57 1.77 12.99 9.68
CA LEU A 57 2.71 14.11 9.65
C LEU A 57 3.99 13.74 8.90
N ARG A 58 4.55 12.55 9.17
CA ARG A 58 5.74 12.05 8.48
C ARG A 58 5.48 11.83 7.00
N LEU A 59 4.33 11.28 6.63
CA LEU A 59 3.99 11.03 5.22
C LEU A 59 3.80 12.34 4.43
N ASN A 60 3.21 13.36 5.06
CA ASN A 60 2.79 14.58 4.37
C ASN A 60 3.76 15.77 4.48
N HIS A 61 4.60 15.82 5.51
CA HIS A 61 5.60 16.89 5.69
C HIS A 61 7.03 16.47 5.32
N SER A 62 7.19 15.26 4.81
CA SER A 62 8.47 14.80 4.27
C SER A 62 8.69 15.27 2.84
N GLN A 63 9.96 15.45 2.46
CA GLN A 63 10.36 15.65 1.07
C GLN A 63 9.89 14.48 0.17
N VAL A 64 9.43 14.85 -1.01
CA VAL A 64 9.01 13.94 -2.09
C VAL A 64 10.26 13.52 -2.88
N GLY A 65 10.49 12.22 -3.08
CA GLY A 65 11.58 11.73 -3.95
C GLY A 65 12.23 10.42 -3.47
N THR A 66 13.46 10.14 -3.90
CA THR A 66 14.24 8.93 -3.53
C THR A 66 14.69 8.91 -2.07
N ALA A 67 14.56 10.03 -1.34
CA ALA A 67 14.90 10.17 0.08
C ALA A 67 13.89 9.53 1.05
N ARG A 68 12.78 8.94 0.57
CA ARG A 68 11.66 8.46 1.43
C ARG A 68 11.94 7.21 2.29
N MET A 69 13.19 6.72 2.38
CA MET A 69 13.56 5.72 3.40
C MET A 69 13.75 6.35 4.80
N ARG A 70 13.94 7.67 4.85
CA ARG A 70 14.05 8.45 6.08
C ARG A 70 13.23 9.73 5.91
N PRO A 71 12.18 9.95 6.72
CA PRO A 71 11.44 11.21 6.68
C PRO A 71 12.40 12.41 6.79
N GLN A 72 12.42 13.28 5.79
CA GLN A 72 13.24 14.49 5.76
C GLN A 72 12.35 15.72 5.67
N TRP A 73 12.64 16.73 6.48
CA TRP A 73 11.83 17.95 6.54
C TRP A 73 11.73 18.64 5.16
N GLN A 74 10.51 18.89 4.70
CA GLN A 74 10.27 19.59 3.44
C GLN A 74 10.53 21.10 3.52
N SER A 75 10.89 21.71 2.38
CA SER A 75 11.03 23.16 2.31
C SER A 75 9.66 23.85 2.42
N ALA A 76 9.66 25.12 2.87
CA ALA A 76 8.43 25.91 2.92
C ALA A 76 7.81 26.12 1.52
N SER A 77 8.64 26.18 0.47
CA SER A 77 8.15 26.29 -0.92
C SER A 77 7.45 25.01 -1.39
N ALA A 78 7.97 23.83 -1.04
CA ALA A 78 7.32 22.55 -1.32
C ALA A 78 6.00 22.42 -0.55
N HIS A 79 6.00 22.80 0.73
CA HIS A 79 4.79 22.79 1.55
C HIS A 79 3.66 23.65 0.95
N ARG A 80 3.96 24.91 0.56
CA ARG A 80 2.94 25.80 -0.03
C ARG A 80 2.28 25.21 -1.27
N LYS A 81 3.04 24.47 -2.09
CA LYS A 81 2.50 23.80 -3.29
C LYS A 81 1.58 22.63 -2.95
N MET A 82 1.81 21.96 -1.82
CA MET A 82 1.04 20.79 -1.39
C MET A 82 -0.06 21.09 -0.37
N ALA A 83 -0.13 22.31 0.15
CA ALA A 83 -1.05 22.69 1.22
C ALA A 83 -2.52 22.41 0.88
N SER A 84 -2.94 22.64 -0.37
CA SER A 84 -4.30 22.31 -0.83
C SER A 84 -4.55 20.79 -0.85
N GLY A 85 -3.57 20.00 -1.28
CA GLY A 85 -3.63 18.53 -1.26
C GLY A 85 -3.70 17.96 0.15
N LEU A 86 -3.09 18.64 1.12
CA LEU A 86 -3.13 18.23 2.53
C LEU A 86 -4.54 18.36 3.14
N GLY A 87 -5.22 19.47 2.84
CA GLY A 87 -6.63 19.64 3.23
C GLY A 87 -7.51 18.56 2.63
N ALA A 88 -7.38 18.34 1.31
CA ALA A 88 -8.12 17.29 0.61
C ALA A 88 -7.87 15.88 1.18
N ALA A 89 -6.62 15.58 1.58
CA ALA A 89 -6.30 14.29 2.20
C ALA A 89 -6.96 14.09 3.57
N VAL A 90 -7.17 15.17 4.34
CA VAL A 90 -7.94 15.11 5.59
C VAL A 90 -9.42 14.95 5.31
N ASP A 91 -9.96 15.69 4.34
CA ASP A 91 -11.38 15.62 3.96
C ASP A 91 -11.78 14.21 3.47
N GLN A 92 -10.85 13.51 2.81
CA GLN A 92 -11.04 12.14 2.31
C GLN A 92 -10.97 11.05 3.39
N MET A 93 -10.61 11.38 4.65
CA MET A 93 -10.46 10.36 5.70
C MET A 93 -11.76 9.63 6.02
N ALA A 94 -12.91 10.33 5.99
CA ALA A 94 -14.20 9.73 6.24
C ALA A 94 -14.57 8.69 5.17
N ASP A 95 -14.36 9.03 3.90
CA ASP A 95 -14.61 8.13 2.76
C ASP A 95 -13.68 6.92 2.80
N ALA A 96 -12.40 7.15 3.11
CA ALA A 96 -11.42 6.07 3.28
C ALA A 96 -11.83 5.13 4.42
N ALA A 97 -12.24 5.67 5.57
CA ALA A 97 -12.70 4.89 6.72
C ALA A 97 -13.93 4.04 6.39
N ALA A 98 -14.89 4.59 5.65
CA ALA A 98 -16.07 3.86 5.19
C ALA A 98 -15.69 2.66 4.30
N ARG A 99 -14.76 2.87 3.35
CA ARG A 99 -14.28 1.81 2.44
C ARG A 99 -13.55 0.68 3.15
N ILE A 100 -12.79 0.98 4.21
CA ILE A 100 -12.01 -0.03 4.94
C ILE A 100 -12.74 -0.60 6.16
N LYS A 101 -14.02 -0.26 6.37
CA LYS A 101 -14.74 -0.64 7.59
C LYS A 101 -14.88 -2.16 7.76
N SER A 102 -15.08 -2.88 6.66
CA SER A 102 -15.19 -4.34 6.61
C SER A 102 -13.84 -5.04 6.35
N VAL A 103 -12.72 -4.29 6.37
CA VAL A 103 -11.39 -4.85 6.10
C VAL A 103 -10.74 -5.29 7.42
N SER A 104 -10.24 -6.53 7.42
CA SER A 104 -9.36 -7.04 8.46
C SER A 104 -7.95 -6.49 8.27
N LEU A 105 -7.37 -5.96 9.35
CA LEU A 105 -6.00 -5.45 9.37
C LEU A 105 -5.10 -6.46 10.09
N GLU A 106 -4.10 -6.99 9.38
CA GLU A 106 -3.16 -7.96 9.92
C GLU A 106 -1.71 -7.48 9.80
N SER A 107 -0.88 -7.85 10.76
CA SER A 107 0.57 -7.65 10.75
C SER A 107 1.26 -8.92 11.19
N ALA A 108 1.51 -9.79 10.22
CA ALA A 108 2.30 -11.00 10.41
C ALA A 108 3.39 -11.10 9.34
N HIS A 109 4.21 -12.14 9.39
CA HIS A 109 5.14 -12.39 8.30
C HIS A 109 4.34 -12.71 7.02
N PRO A 110 4.68 -12.14 5.84
CA PRO A 110 3.93 -12.37 4.60
C PRO A 110 3.71 -13.86 4.27
N VAL A 111 4.72 -14.71 4.52
CA VAL A 111 4.62 -16.16 4.29
C VAL A 111 3.58 -16.82 5.21
N GLU A 112 3.43 -16.34 6.45
CA GLU A 112 2.41 -16.83 7.39
C GLU A 112 1.01 -16.44 6.92
N LEU A 113 0.83 -15.18 6.50
CA LEU A 113 -0.44 -14.68 5.96
C LEU A 113 -0.85 -15.43 4.71
N ILE A 114 0.08 -15.65 3.78
CA ILE A 114 -0.16 -16.45 2.58
C ILE A 114 -0.58 -17.86 2.98
N GLY A 115 0.14 -18.52 3.89
CA GLY A 115 -0.18 -19.87 4.36
C GLY A 115 -1.60 -20.01 4.93
N ALA A 116 -2.11 -18.95 5.58
CA ALA A 116 -3.46 -18.94 6.14
C ALA A 116 -4.58 -18.93 5.06
N ILE A 117 -4.31 -18.33 3.89
CA ILE A 117 -5.34 -18.08 2.86
C ILE A 117 -5.06 -18.77 1.51
N GLU A 118 -3.87 -19.33 1.29
CA GLU A 118 -3.42 -19.83 -0.03
C GLU A 118 -4.29 -20.94 -0.61
N ARG A 119 -5.05 -21.66 0.24
CA ARG A 119 -5.94 -22.76 -0.17
C ARG A 119 -7.41 -22.35 -0.28
N GLN A 120 -7.76 -21.14 0.12
CA GLN A 120 -9.15 -20.67 0.14
C GLN A 120 -9.62 -20.38 -1.29
N LEU A 121 -10.72 -21.03 -1.69
CA LEU A 121 -11.36 -20.76 -2.97
C LEU A 121 -12.10 -19.42 -2.91
N GLY A 122 -12.09 -18.67 -4.00
CA GLY A 122 -12.70 -17.33 -4.08
C GLY A 122 -11.82 -16.20 -3.53
N VAL A 123 -10.64 -16.50 -2.98
CA VAL A 123 -9.66 -15.50 -2.57
C VAL A 123 -8.73 -15.13 -3.73
N CYS A 124 -8.47 -13.82 -3.86
CA CYS A 124 -7.44 -13.28 -4.73
C CYS A 124 -6.35 -12.60 -3.89
N ILE A 125 -5.11 -13.04 -4.07
CA ILE A 125 -3.93 -12.50 -3.39
C ILE A 125 -3.23 -11.55 -4.35
N TYR A 126 -3.15 -10.28 -4.00
CA TYR A 126 -2.36 -9.30 -4.72
C TYR A 126 -1.04 -9.03 -3.96
N LEU A 127 0.09 -9.15 -4.66
CA LEU A 127 1.42 -8.90 -4.12
C LEU A 127 2.12 -7.79 -4.89
N ASP A 128 2.50 -6.71 -4.21
CA ASP A 128 3.39 -5.67 -4.76
C ASP A 128 4.81 -5.88 -4.21
N LEU A 129 5.68 -6.49 -5.01
CA LEU A 129 7.04 -6.89 -4.64
C LEU A 129 8.12 -6.00 -5.27
N ARG A 130 7.78 -4.76 -5.63
CA ARG A 130 8.76 -3.80 -6.15
C ARG A 130 9.95 -3.63 -5.21
N THR A 131 11.15 -3.68 -5.78
CA THR A 131 12.41 -3.43 -5.06
C THR A 131 12.57 -1.94 -4.75
N ASP A 132 12.01 -1.08 -5.61
CA ASP A 132 11.79 0.34 -5.41
C ASP A 132 10.39 0.61 -4.84
N VAL A 133 10.21 0.34 -3.55
CA VAL A 133 8.95 0.60 -2.80
C VAL A 133 8.49 2.08 -2.84
N PHE A 134 9.21 2.97 -3.54
CA PHE A 134 9.04 4.42 -3.58
C PHE A 134 7.83 4.94 -4.36
N GLY A 135 6.97 4.08 -4.90
CA GLY A 135 5.62 4.45 -5.28
C GLY A 135 4.59 4.34 -4.14
N ALA A 136 4.92 3.66 -3.04
CA ALA A 136 4.05 3.49 -1.87
C ALA A 136 4.72 4.13 -0.64
N GLN A 137 4.57 5.45 -0.54
CA GLN A 137 4.61 6.25 0.71
C GLN A 137 5.13 5.56 1.99
N GLY A 138 6.44 5.35 2.13
CA GLY A 138 7.11 5.25 3.45
C GLY A 138 6.55 4.23 4.46
N ALA A 139 5.90 3.15 4.02
CA ALA A 139 5.16 2.25 4.90
C ALA A 139 6.03 1.32 5.78
N SER A 140 7.36 1.41 5.68
CA SER A 140 8.26 0.82 6.67
C SER A 140 9.10 1.92 7.27
N LEU A 141 8.66 2.48 8.41
CA LEU A 141 9.42 3.51 9.13
C LEU A 141 10.69 2.92 9.77
N ILE A 142 10.85 1.60 9.71
CA ILE A 142 12.04 0.87 10.14
C ILE A 142 12.47 -0.11 9.04
N GLN A 143 13.73 0.03 8.61
CA GLN A 143 14.42 -0.74 7.56
C GLN A 143 14.53 -2.27 7.82
N ARG A 144 14.13 -2.75 9.02
CA ARG A 144 14.46 -4.08 9.56
C ARG A 144 13.45 -5.19 9.30
N ALA A 145 12.38 -4.95 8.53
CA ALA A 145 11.34 -5.93 8.24
C ALA A 145 11.24 -6.29 6.76
N ARG A 146 12.33 -6.15 5.99
CA ARG A 146 12.34 -6.55 4.58
C ARG A 146 12.38 -8.07 4.50
N VAL A 147 11.34 -8.63 3.90
CA VAL A 147 11.30 -10.04 3.49
C VAL A 147 11.85 -10.10 2.08
N GLU A 148 12.75 -11.05 1.83
CA GLU A 148 13.31 -11.24 0.51
C GLU A 148 12.19 -11.66 -0.47
N PRO A 149 12.02 -10.97 -1.62
CA PRO A 149 10.93 -11.28 -2.55
C PRO A 149 10.87 -12.76 -2.94
N ILE A 150 12.02 -13.42 -3.04
CA ILE A 150 12.10 -14.85 -3.38
C ILE A 150 11.39 -15.76 -2.36
N GLU A 151 11.37 -15.39 -1.07
CA GLU A 151 10.68 -16.16 -0.04
C GLU A 151 9.16 -16.10 -0.24
N VAL A 152 8.64 -14.90 -0.51
CA VAL A 152 7.23 -14.68 -0.81
C VAL A 152 6.82 -15.40 -2.08
N LEU A 153 7.65 -15.30 -3.14
CA LEU A 153 7.41 -15.98 -4.42
C LEU A 153 7.39 -17.51 -4.28
N ARG A 154 8.24 -18.08 -3.43
CA ARG A 154 8.23 -19.53 -3.13
C ARG A 154 6.96 -19.94 -2.38
N ALA A 155 6.46 -19.12 -1.46
CA ALA A 155 5.22 -19.39 -0.73
C ALA A 155 4.02 -19.43 -1.70
N VAL A 156 3.83 -18.38 -2.51
CA VAL A 156 2.67 -18.32 -3.42
C VAL A 156 2.73 -19.28 -4.60
N ALA A 157 3.91 -19.83 -4.94
CA ALA A 157 4.05 -20.77 -6.05
C ALA A 157 3.16 -22.02 -5.92
N LYS A 158 2.76 -22.38 -4.70
CA LYS A 158 1.91 -23.54 -4.40
C LYS A 158 0.44 -23.18 -4.12
N ALA A 159 0.11 -21.89 -4.12
CA ALA A 159 -1.23 -21.41 -3.78
C ALA A 159 -2.28 -21.92 -4.76
N LYS A 160 -3.45 -22.29 -4.23
CA LYS A 160 -4.65 -22.65 -5.00
C LYS A 160 -5.54 -21.42 -5.27
N ALA A 161 -5.49 -20.43 -4.37
CA ALA A 161 -6.09 -19.11 -4.56
C ALA A 161 -5.59 -18.45 -5.86
N ALA A 162 -6.35 -17.48 -6.36
CA ALA A 162 -5.86 -16.64 -7.46
C ALA A 162 -4.75 -15.73 -6.93
N VAL A 163 -3.66 -15.58 -7.67
CA VAL A 163 -2.52 -14.76 -7.25
C VAL A 163 -2.12 -13.84 -8.40
N VAL A 164 -1.99 -12.55 -8.11
CA VAL A 164 -1.46 -11.52 -9.02
C VAL A 164 -0.27 -10.85 -8.35
N ILE A 165 0.86 -10.83 -9.05
CA ILE A 165 2.13 -10.31 -8.55
C ILE A 165 2.56 -9.14 -9.43
N ARG A 166 2.85 -8.00 -8.83
CA ARG A 166 3.64 -6.92 -9.41
C ARG A 166 5.09 -7.06 -8.95
N ALA A 167 6.04 -7.15 -9.87
CA ALA A 167 7.46 -7.29 -9.54
C ALA A 167 8.35 -6.82 -10.70
N GLU A 168 9.65 -6.73 -10.46
CA GLU A 168 10.63 -6.57 -11.54
C GLU A 168 10.85 -7.90 -12.26
N ARG A 169 11.14 -7.86 -13.57
CA ARG A 169 11.33 -9.08 -14.37
C ARG A 169 12.43 -9.98 -13.82
N ASP A 170 13.54 -9.38 -13.38
CA ASP A 170 14.69 -10.11 -12.82
C ASP A 170 14.33 -10.83 -11.53
N THR A 171 13.46 -10.22 -10.70
CA THR A 171 12.96 -10.84 -9.47
C THR A 171 12.16 -12.11 -9.76
N VAL A 172 11.35 -12.10 -10.84
CA VAL A 172 10.55 -13.27 -11.23
C VAL A 172 11.37 -14.32 -11.98
N ALA A 173 12.33 -13.91 -12.81
CA ALA A 173 13.14 -14.81 -13.63
C ALA A 173 13.86 -15.90 -12.82
N ALA A 174 14.35 -15.56 -11.62
CA ALA A 174 15.04 -16.47 -10.71
C ALA A 174 14.08 -17.26 -9.77
N SER A 175 12.77 -17.22 -10.01
CA SER A 175 11.75 -17.76 -9.09
C SER A 175 10.98 -18.98 -9.64
N PRO A 176 10.26 -19.72 -8.78
CA PRO A 176 9.36 -20.78 -9.22
C PRO A 176 8.17 -20.28 -10.06
N VAL A 177 7.81 -18.99 -9.96
CA VAL A 177 6.66 -18.40 -10.67
C VAL A 177 7.01 -17.85 -12.06
N ARG A 178 8.25 -18.07 -12.55
CA ARG A 178 8.71 -17.60 -13.86
C ARG A 178 7.84 -18.02 -15.06
N GLY A 179 7.14 -19.14 -14.94
CA GLY A 179 6.25 -19.68 -15.99
C GLY A 179 4.79 -19.22 -15.89
N TRP A 180 4.48 -18.32 -14.96
CA TRP A 180 3.12 -17.78 -14.80
C TRP A 180 2.76 -16.84 -15.95
N THR A 181 1.46 -16.65 -16.17
CA THR A 181 0.95 -15.73 -17.20
C THR A 181 1.46 -14.32 -16.92
N TYR A 182 2.16 -13.74 -17.89
CA TYR A 182 2.76 -12.41 -17.79
C TYR A 182 1.95 -11.40 -18.60
N THR A 183 1.74 -10.20 -18.05
CA THR A 183 1.20 -9.06 -18.79
C THR A 183 1.89 -7.76 -18.37
N SER A 184 1.94 -6.77 -19.26
CA SER A 184 2.36 -5.40 -18.95
C SER A 184 1.20 -4.44 -19.08
N VAL A 185 1.07 -3.53 -18.12
CA VAL A 185 0.06 -2.46 -18.12
C VAL A 185 0.78 -1.11 -18.16
N GLY A 186 0.42 -0.24 -19.10
CA GLY A 186 1.02 1.09 -19.28
C GLY A 186 1.68 1.29 -20.65
N GLU A 187 1.98 2.54 -21.00
CA GLU A 187 2.60 2.86 -22.29
C GLU A 187 4.11 2.55 -22.31
N PRO A 188 4.64 1.92 -23.39
CA PRO A 188 6.06 1.56 -23.48
C PRO A 188 7.04 2.74 -23.50
N ARG A 189 6.58 3.98 -23.73
CA ARG A 189 7.46 5.09 -24.15
C ARG A 189 8.27 5.73 -23.02
N GLU A 190 8.03 5.41 -21.74
CA GLU A 190 8.69 6.09 -20.61
C GLU A 190 9.16 5.17 -19.46
N GLY A 191 9.32 3.86 -19.68
CA GLY A 191 9.78 2.95 -18.62
C GLY A 191 8.82 2.83 -17.42
N SER A 192 7.58 3.28 -17.59
CA SER A 192 6.50 3.27 -16.59
C SER A 192 5.63 2.02 -16.65
N ALA A 193 5.98 1.05 -17.52
CA ALA A 193 5.24 -0.19 -17.68
C ALA A 193 5.22 -1.00 -16.38
N VAL A 194 4.03 -1.29 -15.88
CA VAL A 194 3.82 -2.15 -14.72
C VAL A 194 3.81 -3.60 -15.18
N HIS A 195 4.74 -4.39 -14.66
CA HIS A 195 4.86 -5.81 -14.96
C HIS A 195 4.04 -6.65 -13.97
N LEU A 196 3.16 -7.51 -14.49
CA LEU A 196 2.26 -8.36 -13.70
C LEU A 196 2.42 -9.83 -14.09
N TRP A 197 2.36 -10.71 -13.08
CA TRP A 197 2.34 -12.18 -13.23
C TRP A 197 1.15 -12.78 -12.51
N SER A 198 0.55 -13.83 -13.06
CA SER A 198 -0.61 -14.49 -12.48
C SER A 198 -0.60 -16.00 -12.68
N ASN A 199 -1.02 -16.75 -11.66
CA ASN A 199 -1.20 -18.21 -11.73
C ASN A 199 -2.49 -18.62 -12.47
N ARG A 200 -3.30 -17.63 -12.86
CA ARG A 200 -4.48 -17.77 -13.71
C ARG A 200 -4.30 -16.91 -14.97
N VAL A 201 -4.99 -17.28 -16.04
CA VAL A 201 -5.08 -16.40 -17.22
C VAL A 201 -5.75 -15.10 -16.81
N LEU A 202 -5.06 -13.99 -17.00
CA LEU A 202 -5.63 -12.65 -16.86
C LEU A 202 -6.34 -12.34 -18.18
N SER A 203 -7.64 -12.60 -18.27
CA SER A 203 -8.45 -12.05 -19.35
C SER A 203 -8.58 -10.54 -19.12
N MET A 204 -7.55 -9.80 -19.50
CA MET A 204 -7.63 -8.35 -19.57
C MET A 204 -8.51 -8.02 -20.76
N GLN A 205 -9.74 -7.59 -20.46
CA GLN A 205 -10.79 -7.18 -21.40
C GLN A 205 -11.45 -8.35 -22.15
N GLU A 206 -12.69 -8.68 -21.78
CA GLU A 206 -13.68 -8.69 -22.85
C GLU A 206 -13.73 -7.24 -23.35
N HIS A 207 -13.52 -7.02 -24.64
CA HIS A 207 -13.89 -5.74 -25.22
C HIS A 207 -15.36 -5.52 -24.84
N LEU A 208 -15.72 -4.33 -24.35
CA LEU A 208 -17.07 -3.97 -23.92
C LEU A 208 -18.16 -4.24 -24.99
N PHE A 209 -17.75 -4.56 -26.22
CA PHE A 209 -18.57 -4.87 -27.38
C PHE A 209 -18.49 -6.31 -27.90
N ASP A 210 -17.77 -7.22 -27.22
CA ASP A 210 -17.68 -8.65 -27.61
C ASP A 210 -18.68 -9.54 -26.83
N LEU A 211 -19.80 -8.96 -26.39
CA LEU A 211 -20.96 -9.78 -26.03
C LEU A 211 -21.49 -10.39 -27.33
N ARG A 212 -21.09 -11.63 -27.59
CA ARG A 212 -21.71 -12.45 -28.64
C ARG A 212 -23.21 -12.40 -28.43
N ASP A 213 -23.93 -11.94 -29.45
CA ASP A 213 -25.38 -12.05 -29.53
C ASP A 213 -25.76 -13.52 -29.30
N CYS A 214 -26.18 -13.83 -28.07
CA CYS A 214 -26.92 -15.05 -27.79
C CYS A 214 -28.28 -14.86 -28.45
N GLY A 215 -28.33 -15.19 -29.75
CA GLY A 215 -29.53 -15.16 -30.56
C GLY A 215 -30.67 -15.89 -29.87
N GLY A 216 -31.68 -15.12 -29.46
CA GLY A 216 -32.98 -15.66 -29.14
C GLY A 216 -33.72 -15.97 -30.44
N SER A 217 -33.62 -17.21 -30.91
CA SER A 217 -34.68 -17.77 -31.74
C SER A 217 -35.85 -18.11 -30.81
N ALA A 218 -36.89 -17.28 -30.83
CA ALA A 218 -38.19 -17.68 -30.29
C ALA A 218 -39.01 -18.35 -31.42
N PRO A 219 -39.73 -19.44 -31.14
CA PRO A 219 -40.68 -20.04 -32.08
C PRO A 219 -41.93 -19.17 -32.31
#